data_AF-A0A0K9PDL8-F1
#
_entry.id   AF-A0A0K9PDL8-F1
#
_cell.length_a   1.000
_cell.length_b   1.000
_cell.length_c   1.000
_cell.angle_alpha   90.00
_cell.angle_beta   90.00
_cell.angle_gamma   90.00
#
_symmetry.space_group_name_H-M   'P 1'
#
loop_
_entity.id
_entity.type
_entity.pdbx_description
1 polymer ?
#
loop_
_entity_poly.entity_id
_entity_poly.type
_entity_poly.pdbx_seq_one_letter_code
_entity_poly.pdbx_strand_id
1 'polypeptide(L)' 'MNPKFPILIRECSGVDPQLWTRYDMGVERYVRLDGLTESEINKKLEDLVKSGTSTNA' A
#
# COMPACT_ATOMS: atom_id res chain seq x y z
N MET A 1 -12.92 -9.81 0.84
CA MET A 1 -13.22 -8.38 0.61
C MET A 1 -13.27 -7.66 1.96
N ASN A 2 -12.74 -6.43 2.02
CA ASN A 2 -12.62 -5.67 3.27
C ASN A 2 -13.49 -4.39 3.20
N PRO A 3 -14.81 -4.48 3.36
CA PRO A 3 -15.74 -3.37 3.06
C PRO A 3 -15.60 -2.16 3.99
N LYS A 4 -15.04 -2.34 5.19
CA LYS A 4 -14.80 -1.25 6.15
C LYS A 4 -13.39 -0.69 6.07
N PHE A 5 -12.51 -1.31 5.27
CA PHE A 5 -11.12 -0.88 5.20
C PHE A 5 -11.01 0.32 4.25
N PRO A 6 -10.45 1.45 4.72
CA PRO A 6 -10.32 2.63 3.89
C PRO A 6 -9.26 2.41 2.81
N ILE A 7 -9.68 2.29 1.56
CA ILE A 7 -8.79 2.36 0.40
C ILE A 7 -8.94 3.76 -0.21
N LEU A 8 -7.89 4.57 -0.08
CA LEU A 8 -7.88 5.95 -0.55
C LEU A 8 -7.22 6.01 -1.92
N ILE A 9 -8.00 6.38 -2.95
CA ILE A 9 -7.49 6.64 -4.30
C ILE A 9 -7.40 8.16 -4.50
N ARG A 10 -6.25 8.64 -4.97
CA ARG A 10 -5.98 10.06 -5.18
C ARG A 10 -5.39 10.26 -6.56
N GLU A 11 -6.05 11.08 -7.37
CA GLU A 11 -5.56 11.49 -8.68
C GLU A 11 -4.72 12.76 -8.54
N CYS A 12 -3.55 12.77 -9.19
CA CYS A 12 -2.57 13.85 -9.14
C CYS A 12 -1.93 14.02 -10.53
N SER A 13 -1.34 15.20 -10.80
CA SER A 13 -0.57 15.45 -12.02
C SER A 13 0.91 15.68 -11.70
N GLY A 14 1.82 15.06 -12.47
CA GLY A 14 3.27 15.22 -12.30
C GLY A 14 3.86 14.54 -11.06
N VAL A 15 3.11 13.64 -10.42
CA VAL A 15 3.54 12.87 -9.25
C VAL A 15 3.69 11.41 -9.63
N ASP A 16 4.79 10.79 -9.22
CA ASP A 16 5.01 9.36 -9.44
C ASP A 16 3.89 8.52 -8.80
N PRO A 17 3.47 7.41 -9.42
CA PRO A 17 2.47 6.53 -8.84
C PRO A 17 3.02 5.82 -7.60
N GLN A 18 2.25 5.86 -6.52
CA GLN A 18 2.74 5.59 -5.18
C GLN A 18 1.68 4.87 -4.34
N LEU A 19 2.10 3.89 -3.54
CA LEU A 19 1.26 3.21 -2.56
C LEU A 19 1.75 3.51 -1.15
N TRP A 20 0.83 3.96 -0.31
CA TRP A 20 1.05 4.23 1.10
C TRP A 20 0.22 3.28 1.95
N THR A 21 0.81 2.74 3.00
CA THR A 21 0.08 1.97 4.01
C THR A 21 0.40 2.49 5.40
N ARG A 22 -0.64 2.61 6.22
CA ARG A 22 -0.54 3.00 7.63
C ARG A 22 -0.95 1.81 8.48
N TYR A 23 -0.08 1.43 9.40
CA TYR A 23 -0.27 0.36 10.38
C TYR A 23 -0.64 0.93 11.74
N ASP A 24 -0.72 0.06 12.73
CA ASP A 24 -0.93 0.46 14.11
C ASP A 24 0.22 1.38 14.61
N MET A 25 -0.06 2.13 15.67
CA MET A 25 0.84 3.15 16.23
C MET A 25 1.29 4.23 15.23
N GLY A 26 0.56 4.39 14.12
CA GLY A 26 0.84 5.41 13.11
C GLY A 26 2.08 5.11 12.25
N VAL A 27 2.59 3.87 12.25
CA VAL A 27 3.73 3.49 11.42
C VAL A 27 3.31 3.49 9.95
N GLU A 28 4.04 4.20 9.11
CA GLU A 28 3.76 4.28 7.67
C GLU A 28 4.84 3.57 6.85
N ARG A 29 4.41 2.95 5.75
CA ARG A 29 5.31 2.43 4.71
C ARG A 29 4.87 2.93 3.34
N TYR A 30 5.87 3.01 2.48
CA TYR A 30 5.78 3.61 1.17
C TYR A 30 6.42 2.71 0.11
N VAL A 31 5.77 2.60 -1.05
CA VAL A 31 6.30 1.89 -2.22
C VAL A 31 6.04 2.70 -3.49
N ARG A 32 7.07 2.84 -4.33
CA ARG A 32 6.93 3.36 -5.71
C ARG A 32 6.35 2.30 -6.61
N LEU A 33 5.40 2.70 -7.45
CA LEU A 33 4.74 1.83 -8.42
C LEU A 33 5.16 2.11 -9.87
N ASP A 34 6.08 3.04 -10.09
CA ASP A 34 6.52 3.42 -11.42
C ASP A 34 7.14 2.22 -12.17
N GLY A 35 6.75 2.07 -13.44
CA GLY A 35 7.19 0.98 -14.31
C GLY A 35 6.71 -0.43 -13.92
N LEU A 36 5.88 -0.58 -12.87
CA LEU A 36 5.38 -1.89 -12.45
C LEU A 36 4.12 -2.30 -13.23
N THR A 37 4.00 -3.59 -13.50
CA THR A 37 2.78 -4.21 -14.02
C THR A 37 1.73 -4.39 -12.93
N GLU A 38 0.46 -4.59 -13.33
CA GLU A 38 -0.63 -4.86 -12.38
C GLU A 38 -0.33 -6.04 -11.44
N SER A 39 0.24 -7.13 -11.96
CA SER A 39 0.61 -8.31 -11.18
C SER A 39 1.67 -7.99 -10.11
N GLU A 40 2.66 -7.16 -10.46
CA GLU A 40 3.71 -6.74 -9.52
C GLU A 40 3.17 -5.79 -8.46
N ILE A 41 2.25 -4.88 -8.83
CA ILE A 41 1.55 -4.00 -7.90
C ILE A 41 0.73 -4.82 -6.89
N ASN A 42 -0.01 -5.82 -7.36
CA ASN A 42 -0.78 -6.73 -6.50
C ASN A 42 0.14 -7.48 -5.53
N LYS A 43 1.30 -7.96 -6.00
CA LYS A 43 2.30 -8.60 -5.13
C LYS A 43 2.84 -7.64 -4.06
N LYS A 44 3.15 -6.39 -4.43
CA LYS A 44 3.58 -5.36 -3.46
C LYS A 44 2.51 -5.07 -2.41
N LEU A 45 1.24 -5.01 -2.83
CA LEU A 45 0.12 -4.85 -1.91
C LEU A 45 0.03 -6.01 -0.91
N GLU A 46 0.15 -7.25 -1.37
CA GLU A 46 0.18 -8.42 -0.49
C GLU A 46 1.34 -8.38 0.51
N ASP A 47 2.54 -8.00 0.06
CA ASP A 47 3.72 -7.90 0.91
C ASP A 47 3.54 -6.84 2.01
N LEU A 48 2.91 -5.71 1.69
CA LEU A 48 2.57 -4.67 2.66
C LEU A 48 1.57 -5.19 3.70
N VAL A 49 0.51 -5.88 3.27
CA VAL A 49 -0.46 -6.50 4.19
C VAL A 49 0.21 -7.48 5.14
N LYS A 50 1.08 -8.36 4.62
CA LYS A 50 1.85 -9.31 5.44
C LYS A 50 2.74 -8.59 6.46
N SER A 51 3.39 -7.50 6.05
CA SER A 51 4.27 -6.73 6.93
C SER A 51 3.57 -6.04 8.10
N GLY A 52 2.27 -5.76 7.98
CA GLY A 52 1.46 -5.25 9.08
C GLY A 52 1.18 -6.30 10.16
N THR A 53 1.03 -7.57 9.76
CA THR A 53 0.71 -8.66 10.71
C THR A 53 1.88 -9.04 11.61
N SER A 54 3.11 -8.90 11.14
CA SER A 54 4.32 -9.24 11.91
C SER A 54 4.73 -8.17 12.94
N THR A 55 4.06 -7.02 12.96
CA THR A 55 4.32 -5.94 13.94
C THR A 55 3.46 -6.12 15.22
N ASN A 56 2.54 -7.09 15.24
CA ASN A 56 1.65 -7.39 16.37
C ASN A 56 2.04 -8.69 17.11
N ALA A 57 3.33 -8.89 17.37
CA ALA A 57 3.85 -9.98 18.22
C ALA A 57 4.46 -9.42 19.51
#